data_AF-A0A0E9LSF4-F1
#
_entry.id   AF-A0A0E9LSF4-F1
#
_cell.length_a   1.000
_cell.length_b   1.000
_cell.length_c   1.000
_cell.angle_alpha   90.00
_cell.angle_beta   90.00
_cell.angle_gamma   90.00
#
_symmetry.space_group_name_H-M   'P 1'
#
loop_
_entity.id
_entity.type
_entity.pdbx_description
1 polymer ?
#
loop_
_entity_poly.entity_id
_entity_poly.type
_entity_poly.pdbx_seq_one_letter_code
_entity_poly.pdbx_strand_id
1 'polypeptide(L)' 'MPGRFSLYEDLSIQENLHFFATVFGTTIEENYHLIEDIYKQIEPFKDRPAGKLSGG' A
#
# COMPACT_ATOMS: atom_id res chain seq x y z
N MET A 1 18.08 -6.24 -10.18
CA MET A 1 18.02 -6.60 -8.75
C MET A 1 16.55 -6.65 -8.37
N PRO A 2 15.99 -7.79 -7.92
CA PRO A 2 14.59 -7.82 -7.52
C PRO A 2 14.49 -7.22 -6.11
N GLY A 3 14.53 -5.89 -6.03
CA GLY A 3 14.07 -5.19 -4.84
C GLY A 3 12.57 -5.39 -4.79
N ARG A 4 12.11 -6.38 -4.01
CA ARG A 4 10.69 -6.47 -3.66
C ARG A 4 10.34 -5.15 -2.99
N PHE A 5 9.46 -4.37 -3.61
CA PHE A 5 8.77 -3.29 -2.92
C PHE A 5 7.89 -3.97 -1.86
N SER A 6 8.47 -4.20 -0.70
CA SER A 6 7.76 -4.70 0.47
C SER A 6 7.11 -3.52 1.17
N LEU A 7 5.87 -3.71 1.57
CA LEU A 7 5.22 -2.81 2.53
C LEU A 7 6.02 -2.85 3.85
N TYR A 8 6.09 -1.72 4.53
CA TYR A 8 6.57 -1.63 5.91
C TYR A 8 5.60 -2.40 6.80
N GLU A 9 6.11 -3.39 7.53
CA GLU A 9 5.29 -4.37 8.24
C GLU A 9 4.52 -3.79 9.42
N ASP A 10 5.09 -2.75 10.04
CA ASP A 10 4.55 -2.01 11.18
C ASP A 10 3.53 -0.94 10.75
N LEU A 11 3.54 -0.56 9.48
CA LEU A 11 2.56 0.37 8.90
C LEU A 11 1.36 -0.39 8.34
N SER A 12 0.19 0.22 8.46
CA SER A 12 -1.00 -0.21 7.75
C SER A 12 -0.84 -0.08 6.23
N ILE A 13 -1.71 -0.73 5.46
CA ILE A 13 -1.72 -0.59 3.99
C ILE A 13 -1.91 0.88 3.62
N GLN A 14 -2.84 1.57 4.29
CA GLN A 14 -3.09 2.98 4.03
C GLN A 14 -1.88 3.86 4.37
N GLU A 15 -1.21 3.63 5.50
CA GLU A 15 0.01 4.36 5.86
C GLU A 15 1.14 4.11 4.86
N ASN A 16 1.30 2.88 4.39
CA ASN A 16 2.26 2.57 3.32
C ASN A 16 1.97 3.37 2.04
N LEU A 17 0.72 3.40 1.60
CA LEU A 17 0.33 4.13 0.39
C LEU A 17 0.60 5.63 0.53
N HIS A 18 0.24 6.24 1.66
CA HIS A 18 0.55 7.65 1.92
C HIS A 18 2.05 7.92 2.05
N PHE A 19 2.80 7.01 2.66
CA PHE A 19 4.25 7.11 2.76
C PHE A 19 4.89 7.14 1.37
N PHE A 20 4.57 6.17 0.51
CA PHE A 20 5.11 6.13 -0.84
C PHE A 20 4.65 7.32 -1.68
N ALA A 21 3.38 7.71 -1.59
CA ALA A 21 2.89 8.91 -2.28
C ALA A 21 3.70 10.15 -1.87
N THR A 22 3.98 10.32 -0.59
CA THR A 22 4.81 11.43 -0.07
C THR A 22 6.24 11.36 -0.58
N VAL A 23 6.89 10.19 -0.53
CA VAL A 23 8.26 9.97 -1.00
C VAL A 23 8.42 10.31 -2.49
N PHE A 24 7.41 9.99 -3.29
CA PHE A 24 7.41 10.26 -4.74
C PHE A 24 6.78 11.60 -5.12
N GLY A 25 6.36 12.41 -4.15
CA GLY A 25 5.80 13.75 -4.39
C GLY A 25 4.46 13.72 -5.12
N THR A 26 3.61 12.75 -4.81
CA THR A 26 2.28 12.57 -5.42
C THR A 26 1.22 12.23 -4.37
N THR A 27 -0.02 12.03 -4.79
CA THR A 27 -1.14 11.60 -3.94
C THR A 27 -1.70 10.27 -4.39
N ILE A 28 -2.44 9.60 -3.49
CA ILE A 28 -3.12 8.35 -3.82
C ILE A 28 -4.23 8.64 -4.83
N GLU A 29 -4.97 9.73 -4.64
CA GLU A 29 -6.12 10.13 -5.43
C GLU A 29 -5.75 10.36 -6.90
N GLU A 30 -4.62 11.01 -7.17
CA GLU A 30 -4.10 11.22 -8.54
C GLU A 30 -3.81 9.91 -9.28
N ASN A 31 -3.39 8.88 -8.54
CA ASN A 31 -2.91 7.61 -9.09
C ASN A 31 -3.78 6.41 -8.73
N TYR A 32 -4.96 6.64 -8.13
CA TYR A 32 -5.77 5.57 -7.56
C TYR A 32 -6.15 4.54 -8.62
N HIS A 33 -6.47 5.01 -9.82
CA HIS A 33 -6.76 4.20 -10.99
C HIS A 33 -5.65 3.20 -11.37
N LEU A 34 -4.38 3.47 -11.01
CA LEU A 34 -3.26 2.56 -11.27
C LEU A 34 -3.24 1.36 -10.32
N ILE A 35 -3.79 1.53 -9.11
CA ILE A 35 -3.77 0.50 -8.06
C ILE A 35 -5.16 -0.07 -7.77
N GLU A 36 -6.23 0.51 -8.31
CA GLU A 36 -7.62 0.23 -7.97
C GLU A 36 -7.96 -1.27 -8.00
N ASP A 37 -7.56 -1.98 -9.06
CA ASP A 37 -7.85 -3.41 -9.26
C ASP A 37 -7.23 -4.31 -8.17
N ILE A 38 -6.10 -3.87 -7.61
CA ILE A 38 -5.40 -4.56 -6.53
C ILE A 38 -5.93 -4.07 -5.18
N TYR A 39 -6.06 -2.75 -5.01
CA TYR A 39 -6.43 -2.10 -3.77
C TYR A 39 -7.83 -2.53 -3.31
N LYS A 40 -8.80 -2.64 -4.21
CA LYS A 40 -10.17 -3.12 -3.88
C LYS A 40 -10.18 -4.47 -3.16
N GLN A 41 -9.23 -5.35 -3.44
CA GLN A 41 -9.15 -6.68 -2.81
C GLN A 41 -8.63 -6.61 -1.37
N ILE A 42 -7.83 -5.59 -1.05
CA ILE A 42 -7.19 -5.42 0.25
C ILE A 42 -7.74 -4.24 1.05
N GLU A 43 -8.61 -3.42 0.45
CA GLU A 43 -9.29 -2.28 1.08
C GLU A 43 -10.01 -2.64 2.39
N PRO A 44 -10.68 -3.81 2.54
CA PRO A 44 -11.26 -4.21 3.82
C PRO A 44 -10.24 -4.36 4.96
N PHE A 45 -8.96 -4.42 4.63
CA PHE A 45 -7.84 -4.55 5.55
C PHE A 45 -6.94 -3.30 5.57
N LYS A 46 -7.38 -2.18 5.01
CA LYS A 46 -6.53 -0.99 4.82
C LYS A 46 -5.87 -0.48 6.10
N ASP A 47 -6.55 -0.63 7.23
CA ASP A 47 -6.11 -0.19 8.56
C ASP A 47 -5.28 -1.25 9.31
N ARG A 48 -5.10 -2.45 8.74
CA ARG A 48 -4.30 -3.52 9.35
C ARG A 48 -2.83 -3.35 8.99
N PRO A 49 -1.90 -3.58 9.95
CA PRO A 49 -0.46 -3.61 9.66
C PRO A 49 -0.16 -4.62 8.55
N ALA A 50 0.67 -4.22 7.58
CA ALA A 50 0.96 -5.03 6.40
C ALA A 50 1.61 -6.37 6.78
N GLY A 51 2.42 -6.41 7.85
CA GLY A 51 3.04 -7.64 8.36
C GLY A 51 2.05 -8.64 8.98
N LYS A 52 0.79 -8.22 9.22
CA LYS A 52 -0.29 -9.09 9.74
C LYS A 52 -1.27 -9.54 8.67
N LEU A 53 -1.04 -9.19 7.42
CA LEU A 53 -1.74 -9.81 6.30
C LEU A 53 -1.08 -11.18 6.08
N SER A 54 -1.86 -12.25 6.11
CA SER A 54 -1.37 -13.55 5.67
C SER A 54 -0.86 -13.39 4.24
N GLY A 55 0.44 -13.64 4.01
CA GLY A 55 0.99 -13.68 2.67
C GLY A 55 0.17 -14.68 1.85
N GLY A 56 -0.51 -14.19 0.82
CA GLY A 56 -1.28 -15.03 -0.09
C GLY A 56 -0.41 -16.14 -0.69
#